data_AF-A0A8T4N8T5-F1
#
_entry.id   AF-A0A8T4N8T5-F1
#
_cell.length_a   1.000
_cell.length_b   1.000
_cell.length_c   1.000
_cell.angle_alpha   90.00
_cell.angle_beta   90.00
_cell.angle_gamma   90.00
#
_symmetry.space_group_name_H-M   'P 1'
#
loop_
_entity.id
_entity.type
_entity.pdbx_description
1 polymer ?
#
loop_
_entity_poly.entity_id
_entity_poly.type
_entity_poly.pdbx_seq_one_letter_code
_entity_poly.pdbx_strand_id
1 'polypeptide(L)'
;MGILEEIQRMQQSGLSEEEIISKLQEQGNPYRDISEAMAQSKIKQAVEDRSSIPEPPTPSDSQTQGMQQSIIQPPQQEAPQQEYFPEQQEFQNQGAEYVQQGYDSGQSSSLSSDTIMEISEQIVSEKMTDIRKKMEKISIFKTELETKTESIEERLKRIEKIIDTLQTSVLRKVGDYVTNVEDLKHEMIETQKTFAKVLGSKHHEKEHKK
;
A
#
# COMPACT_ATOMS: atom_id res chain seq x y z
N MET A 1 -17.90 10.96 31.78
CA MET A 1 -16.98 10.91 30.63
C MET A 1 -17.65 10.05 29.59
N GLY A 2 -17.75 10.51 28.36
CA GLY A 2 -18.36 9.75 27.28
C GLY A 2 -17.46 8.59 26.85
N ILE A 3 -18.05 7.54 26.28
CA ILE A 3 -17.34 6.36 25.76
C ILE A 3 -16.28 6.77 24.73
N LEU A 4 -16.57 7.78 23.91
CA LEU A 4 -15.64 8.32 22.90
C LEU A 4 -14.37 8.92 23.51
N GLU A 5 -14.48 9.67 24.61
CA GLU A 5 -13.34 10.29 25.29
C GLU A 5 -12.43 9.23 25.92
N GLU A 6 -13.06 8.19 26.48
CA GLU A 6 -12.36 7.06 27.07
C GLU A 6 -11.61 6.24 26.02
N ILE A 7 -12.23 5.97 24.87
CA ILE A 7 -11.58 5.34 23.71
C ILE A 7 -10.37 6.15 23.27
N GLN A 8 -10.51 7.46 23.09
CA GLN A 8 -9.43 8.33 22.64
C GLN A 8 -8.25 8.31 23.63
N ARG A 9 -8.54 8.32 24.94
CA ARG A 9 -7.52 8.20 25.99
C ARG A 9 -6.80 6.85 25.93
N MET A 10 -7.54 5.75 25.76
CA MET A 10 -6.95 4.42 25.67
C MET A 10 -6.08 4.27 24.40
N GLN A 11 -6.54 4.82 23.26
CA GLN A 11 -5.76 4.86 22.02
C GLN A 11 -4.46 5.66 22.19
N GLN A 12 -4.51 6.82 22.85
CA GLN A 12 -3.32 7.62 23.16
C GLN A 12 -2.34 6.91 24.10
N SER A 13 -2.82 6.01 24.96
CA SER A 13 -1.97 5.16 25.80
C SER A 13 -1.38 3.94 25.09
N GLY A 14 -1.69 3.75 23.80
CA GLY A 14 -1.13 2.66 22.97
C GLY A 14 -1.82 1.31 23.13
N LEU A 15 -3.02 1.26 23.72
CA LEU A 15 -3.82 0.03 23.80
C LEU A 15 -4.35 -0.35 22.41
N SER A 16 -4.39 -1.66 22.13
CA SER A 16 -4.99 -2.18 20.91
C SER A 16 -6.53 -2.08 20.94
N GLU A 17 -7.17 -2.07 19.76
CA GLU A 17 -8.63 -1.98 19.63
C GLU A 17 -9.36 -3.13 20.36
N GLU A 18 -8.80 -4.33 20.38
CA GLU A 18 -9.35 -5.49 21.08
C GLU A 18 -9.29 -5.35 22.62
N GLU A 19 -8.19 -4.80 23.15
CA GLU A 19 -8.04 -4.52 24.58
C GLU A 19 -8.98 -3.40 25.04
N ILE A 20 -9.22 -2.40 24.18
CA ILE A 20 -10.16 -1.31 24.44
C ILE A 20 -11.59 -1.85 24.53
N ILE A 21 -11.99 -2.71 23.58
CA ILE A 21 -13.31 -3.35 23.58
C ILE A 21 -13.50 -4.16 24.86
N SER A 22 -12.50 -4.96 25.25
CA SER A 22 -12.56 -5.81 26.43
C SER A 22 -12.72 -4.98 27.72
N LYS A 23 -11.93 -3.92 27.90
CA LYS A 23 -12.03 -3.02 29.07
C LYS A 23 -13.35 -2.27 29.14
N LEU A 24 -13.87 -1.80 28.01
CA LEU A 24 -15.14 -1.08 27.99
C LEU A 24 -16.34 -2.00 28.23
N GLN A 25 -16.27 -3.26 27.78
CA GLN A 25 -17.25 -4.28 28.12
C GLN A 25 -17.21 -4.65 29.60
N GLU A 26 -16.03 -4.77 30.21
CA GLU A 26 -15.86 -4.98 31.66
C GLU A 26 -16.47 -3.82 32.48
N GLN A 27 -16.44 -2.61 31.94
CA GLN A 27 -17.08 -1.42 32.52
C GLN A 27 -18.61 -1.38 32.30
N GLY A 28 -19.18 -2.39 31.65
CA GLY A 28 -20.62 -2.53 31.44
C GLY A 28 -21.17 -1.78 30.22
N ASN A 29 -20.30 -1.29 29.33
CA ASN A 29 -20.76 -0.62 28.11
C ASN A 29 -21.20 -1.67 27.07
N PRO A 30 -22.35 -1.49 26.41
CA PRO A 30 -22.82 -2.43 25.39
C PRO A 30 -21.93 -2.34 24.15
N TYR A 31 -21.70 -3.50 23.51
CA TYR A 31 -20.82 -3.60 22.35
C TYR A 31 -21.18 -2.64 21.20
N ARG A 32 -22.48 -2.38 21.01
CA ARG A 32 -22.98 -1.46 19.99
C ARG A 32 -22.44 -0.03 20.19
N ASP A 33 -22.49 0.48 21.41
CA ASP A 33 -22.06 1.85 21.74
C ASP A 33 -20.54 1.99 21.62
N ILE A 34 -19.80 0.93 21.98
CA ILE A 34 -18.34 0.86 21.81
C ILE A 34 -17.99 0.92 20.31
N SER A 35 -18.66 0.13 19.48
CA SER A 35 -18.40 0.08 18.04
C SER A 35 -18.71 1.42 17.35
N GLU A 36 -19.81 2.06 17.75
CA GLU A 36 -20.20 3.38 17.24
C GLU A 36 -19.18 4.46 17.63
N ALA A 37 -18.78 4.50 18.91
CA ALA A 37 -17.80 5.46 19.39
C ALA A 37 -16.40 5.24 18.78
N MET A 38 -16.00 3.98 18.53
CA MET A 38 -14.76 3.64 17.82
C MET A 38 -14.78 4.15 16.36
N ALA A 39 -15.89 3.96 15.65
CA ALA A 39 -16.06 4.45 14.28
C ALA A 39 -16.01 5.99 14.25
N GLN A 40 -16.67 6.64 15.21
CA GLN A 40 -16.66 8.10 15.33
C GLN A 40 -15.26 8.64 15.65
N SER A 41 -14.49 7.96 16.50
CA SER A 41 -13.09 8.33 16.79
C SER A 41 -12.21 8.26 15.54
N LYS A 42 -12.32 7.17 14.74
CA LYS A 42 -11.58 7.00 13.48
C LYS A 42 -11.86 8.11 12.46
N ILE A 43 -13.13 8.52 12.34
CA ILE A 43 -13.53 9.63 11.46
C ILE A 43 -12.93 10.94 11.96
N LYS A 44 -13.01 11.21 13.27
CA LYS A 44 -12.46 12.44 13.85
C LYS A 44 -10.95 12.56 13.63
N GLN A 45 -10.20 11.46 13.80
CA GLN A 45 -8.77 11.42 13.54
C GLN A 45 -8.43 11.69 12.06
N ALA A 46 -9.18 11.10 11.13
CA ALA A 46 -8.99 11.33 9.70
C ALA A 46 -9.31 12.77 9.26
N VAL A 47 -10.22 13.45 9.96
CA VAL A 47 -10.57 14.85 9.72
C VAL A 47 -9.50 15.79 10.31
N GLU A 48 -8.97 15.47 11.50
CA GLU A 48 -7.88 16.23 12.12
C GLU A 48 -6.59 16.15 11.27
N ASP A 49 -6.24 14.98 10.73
CA ASP A 49 -5.06 14.82 9.85
C ASP A 49 -5.16 15.63 8.54
N ARG A 50 -6.37 15.79 7.97
CA ARG A 50 -6.59 16.60 6.76
C ARG A 50 -6.44 18.11 6.97
N SER A 51 -6.37 18.58 8.21
CA SER A 51 -6.21 20.02 8.52
C SER A 51 -4.77 20.52 8.33
N SER A 52 -3.86 19.66 7.86
CA SER A 52 -2.44 19.99 7.61
C SER A 52 -2.02 19.93 6.13
N ILE A 53 -2.97 19.75 5.21
CA ILE A 53 -2.69 19.69 3.76
C ILE A 53 -2.79 21.11 3.17
N PRO A 54 -1.72 21.66 2.55
CA PRO A 54 -1.76 22.94 1.85
C PRO A 54 -2.79 22.92 0.71
N GLU A 55 -3.57 23.99 0.59
CA GLU A 55 -4.52 24.20 -0.51
C GLU A 55 -3.83 23.97 -1.87
N PRO A 56 -4.40 23.12 -2.75
CA PRO A 56 -3.94 23.02 -4.12
C PRO A 56 -4.26 24.30 -4.89
N PRO A 57 -3.35 24.76 -5.78
CA PRO A 57 -3.58 25.97 -6.57
C PRO A 57 -4.76 25.78 -7.52
N THR A 58 -5.68 26.75 -7.49
CA THR A 58 -6.78 26.92 -8.44
C THR A 58 -6.29 26.90 -9.88
N PRO A 59 -6.85 26.06 -10.78
CA PRO A 59 -6.52 26.11 -12.20
C PRO A 59 -7.22 27.31 -12.86
N SER A 60 -6.41 28.19 -13.45
CA SER A 60 -6.89 29.28 -14.30
C SER A 60 -7.60 28.76 -15.55
N ASP A 61 -8.68 29.44 -15.89
CA ASP A 61 -9.37 29.44 -17.18
C ASP A 61 -8.40 29.45 -18.37
N SER A 62 -8.49 28.44 -19.24
CA SER A 62 -7.96 28.51 -20.60
C SER A 62 -8.73 27.57 -21.54
N GLN A 63 -9.60 28.20 -22.32
CA GLN A 63 -9.85 28.00 -23.75
C GLN A 63 -10.10 26.58 -24.30
N THR A 64 -11.39 26.36 -24.58
CA THR A 64 -11.96 26.04 -25.92
C THR A 64 -11.02 25.44 -26.97
N GLN A 65 -11.19 24.14 -27.25
CA GLN A 65 -11.44 23.52 -28.56
C GLN A 65 -11.09 22.03 -28.49
N GLY A 66 -12.07 21.15 -28.64
CA GLY A 66 -11.85 19.71 -28.65
C GLY A 66 -13.01 18.95 -29.25
N MET A 67 -12.80 18.47 -30.47
CA MET A 67 -13.69 17.60 -31.24
C MET A 67 -13.81 16.19 -30.64
N GLN A 68 -14.80 15.47 -31.19
CA GLN A 68 -15.00 14.02 -31.27
C GLN A 68 -15.95 13.38 -30.23
N GLN A 69 -17.12 13.03 -30.75
CA GLN A 69 -18.06 12.06 -30.21
C GLN A 69 -17.40 10.67 -30.23
N SER A 70 -17.27 10.05 -29.07
CA SER A 70 -17.13 8.60 -28.95
C SER A 70 -18.41 8.05 -28.36
N ILE A 71 -19.08 7.25 -29.19
CA ILE A 71 -20.28 6.47 -28.91
C ILE A 71 -19.98 5.50 -27.75
N ILE A 72 -20.68 5.68 -26.63
CA ILE A 72 -20.72 4.72 -25.54
C ILE A 72 -21.70 3.60 -25.94
N GLN A 73 -21.14 2.42 -26.10
CA GLN A 73 -21.85 1.16 -26.32
C GLN A 73 -22.21 0.57 -24.95
N PRO A 74 -23.49 0.27 -24.65
CA PRO A 74 -23.86 -0.35 -23.39
C PRO A 74 -23.44 -1.84 -23.39
N PRO A 75 -22.86 -2.36 -22.30
CA PRO A 75 -22.57 -3.79 -22.19
C PRO A 75 -23.87 -4.58 -22.08
N GLN A 76 -24.01 -5.60 -22.94
CA GLN A 76 -25.08 -6.58 -22.92
C GLN A 76 -25.02 -7.41 -21.63
N GLN A 77 -26.19 -7.62 -21.04
CA GLN A 77 -26.42 -8.62 -20.01
C GLN A 77 -26.23 -10.02 -20.60
N GLU A 78 -25.22 -10.75 -20.12
CA GLU A 78 -25.14 -12.20 -20.30
C GLU A 78 -25.96 -12.90 -19.21
N ALA A 79 -26.83 -13.80 -19.66
CA ALA A 79 -27.66 -14.65 -18.82
C ALA A 79 -26.81 -15.73 -18.12
N PRO A 80 -27.14 -16.14 -16.88
CA PRO A 80 -26.48 -17.28 -16.26
C PRO A 80 -26.91 -18.59 -16.93
N GLN A 81 -25.91 -19.30 -17.49
CA GLN A 81 -26.05 -20.69 -17.92
C GLN A 81 -26.22 -21.58 -16.68
N GLN A 82 -27.21 -22.48 -16.74
CA GLN A 82 -27.38 -23.58 -15.80
C GLN A 82 -26.27 -24.59 -16.01
N GLU A 83 -25.37 -24.70 -15.03
CA GLU A 83 -24.33 -25.71 -15.00
C GLU A 83 -24.83 -26.90 -14.17
N TYR A 84 -25.19 -27.95 -14.91
CA TYR A 84 -25.46 -29.31 -14.42
C TYR A 84 -24.19 -29.86 -13.79
N PHE A 85 -24.24 -30.32 -12.53
CA PHE A 85 -23.21 -31.20 -11.97
C PHE A 85 -23.80 -32.57 -11.62
N PRO A 86 -23.03 -33.67 -11.80
CA PRO A 86 -23.53 -35.02 -11.89
C PRO A 86 -23.60 -35.74 -10.54
N GLU A 87 -24.50 -36.72 -10.49
CA GLU A 87 -24.56 -37.80 -9.52
C GLU A 87 -23.19 -38.47 -9.29
N GLN A 88 -22.82 -38.66 -8.03
CA GLN A 88 -21.86 -39.70 -7.67
C GLN A 88 -22.19 -40.35 -6.31
N GLN A 89 -22.61 -41.61 -6.44
CA GLN A 89 -22.18 -42.80 -5.70
C GLN A 89 -22.56 -42.98 -4.23
N GLU A 90 -23.59 -43.81 -4.08
CA GLU A 90 -23.66 -45.01 -3.24
C GLU A 90 -22.41 -45.31 -2.39
N PHE A 91 -22.60 -45.32 -1.07
CA PHE A 91 -21.94 -46.28 -0.20
C PHE A 91 -22.97 -47.08 0.58
N GLN A 92 -23.15 -48.30 0.07
CA GLN A 92 -23.58 -49.52 0.73
C GLN A 92 -23.23 -49.55 2.23
N ASN A 93 -24.23 -49.71 3.11
CA ASN A 93 -24.01 -50.46 4.33
C ASN A 93 -25.24 -51.27 4.73
N GLN A 94 -25.00 -52.56 4.90
CA GLN A 94 -25.96 -53.64 5.13
C GLN A 94 -26.41 -53.70 6.59
N GLY A 95 -27.69 -54.00 6.79
CA GLY A 95 -28.12 -55.07 7.70
C GLY A 95 -28.37 -54.72 9.18
N ALA A 96 -29.66 -54.65 9.54
CA ALA A 96 -30.31 -55.22 10.74
C ALA A 96 -31.66 -54.51 10.94
N GLU A 97 -32.76 -55.00 10.39
CA GLU A 97 -33.72 -55.93 11.04
C GLU A 97 -34.26 -55.49 12.42
N TYR A 98 -35.59 -55.25 12.42
CA TYR A 98 -36.58 -55.26 13.51
C TYR A 98 -36.37 -54.35 14.74
N VAL A 99 -37.29 -53.39 14.94
CA VAL A 99 -38.41 -53.50 15.90
C VAL A 99 -39.53 -52.52 15.52
N GLN A 100 -40.72 -53.07 15.34
CA GLN A 100 -42.00 -52.38 15.34
C GLN A 100 -42.39 -52.08 16.78
N GLN A 101 -42.55 -50.81 17.17
CA GLN A 101 -43.42 -50.45 18.29
C GLN A 101 -43.90 -49.01 18.17
N GLY A 102 -45.21 -48.88 17.99
CA GLY A 102 -45.90 -47.61 18.08
C GLY A 102 -45.81 -47.02 19.48
N TYR A 103 -45.43 -45.75 19.53
CA TYR A 103 -45.72 -44.79 20.58
C TYR A 103 -46.09 -43.52 19.81
N ASP A 104 -47.38 -43.28 19.65
CA ASP A 104 -48.18 -42.47 20.56
C ASP A 104 -47.64 -41.05 20.73
N SER A 105 -48.47 -40.16 20.21
CA SER A 105 -48.53 -38.71 20.31
C SER A 105 -47.81 -38.07 21.51
N GLY A 106 -46.55 -37.71 21.28
CA GLY A 106 -45.83 -36.70 22.04
C GLY A 106 -45.70 -35.43 21.21
N GLN A 107 -46.66 -34.53 21.36
CA GLN A 107 -46.71 -33.18 20.82
C GLN A 107 -45.50 -32.36 21.31
N SER A 108 -44.33 -32.55 20.68
CA SER A 108 -43.18 -31.67 20.82
C SER A 108 -43.01 -30.91 19.52
N SER A 109 -43.34 -29.62 19.58
CA SER A 109 -43.15 -28.58 18.58
C SER A 109 -42.12 -28.92 17.51
N SER A 110 -42.62 -29.45 16.39
CA SER A 110 -41.92 -29.49 15.12
C SER A 110 -41.67 -28.05 14.69
N LEU A 111 -40.55 -27.47 15.15
CA LEU A 111 -39.85 -26.47 14.35
C LEU A 111 -39.65 -27.16 13.01
N SER A 112 -40.49 -26.79 12.05
CA SER A 112 -40.61 -27.49 10.77
C SER A 112 -39.23 -27.49 10.13
N SER A 113 -38.78 -28.64 9.62
CA SER A 113 -37.50 -28.75 8.91
C SER A 113 -37.35 -27.65 7.85
N ASP A 114 -38.47 -27.23 7.27
CA ASP A 114 -38.57 -26.11 6.33
C ASP A 114 -38.15 -24.77 6.94
N THR A 115 -38.52 -24.49 8.20
CA THR A 115 -38.09 -23.28 8.92
C THR A 115 -36.59 -23.33 9.26
N ILE A 116 -36.07 -24.51 9.60
CA ILE A 116 -34.63 -24.69 9.84
C ILE A 116 -33.84 -24.48 8.54
N MET A 117 -34.39 -24.94 7.40
CA MET A 117 -33.81 -24.75 6.08
C MET A 117 -33.81 -23.27 5.67
N GLU A 118 -34.93 -22.56 5.84
CA GLU A 118 -35.05 -21.12 5.55
C GLU A 118 -34.05 -20.29 6.38
N ILE A 119 -33.95 -20.56 7.69
CA ILE A 119 -32.97 -19.89 8.56
C ILE A 119 -31.54 -20.20 8.10
N SER A 120 -31.27 -21.44 7.70
CA SER A 120 -29.93 -21.84 7.23
C SER A 120 -29.56 -21.17 5.91
N GLU A 121 -30.47 -21.10 4.94
CA GLU A 121 -30.27 -20.40 3.66
C GLU A 121 -30.02 -18.91 3.87
N GLN A 122 -30.78 -18.29 4.78
CA GLN A 122 -30.60 -16.88 5.12
C GLN A 122 -29.22 -16.61 5.75
N ILE A 123 -28.79 -17.46 6.70
CA ILE A 123 -27.47 -17.34 7.33
C ILE A 123 -26.36 -17.54 6.29
N VAL A 124 -26.49 -18.53 5.40
CA VAL A 124 -25.50 -18.77 4.34
C VAL A 124 -25.42 -17.59 3.39
N SER A 125 -26.55 -17.02 2.97
CA SER A 125 -26.61 -15.86 2.07
C SER A 125 -25.96 -14.62 2.71
N GLU A 126 -26.23 -14.37 4.00
CA GLU A 126 -25.64 -13.26 4.74
C GLU A 126 -24.12 -13.41 4.85
N LYS A 127 -23.64 -14.59 5.25
CA LYS A 127 -22.19 -14.87 5.33
C LYS A 127 -21.51 -14.82 3.96
N MET A 128 -22.17 -15.30 2.90
CA MET A 128 -21.63 -15.26 1.55
C MET A 128 -21.55 -13.82 1.02
N THR A 129 -22.51 -12.97 1.38
CA THR A 129 -22.48 -11.54 1.06
C THR A 129 -21.29 -10.84 1.73
N ASP A 130 -21.00 -11.15 3.00
CA ASP A 130 -19.82 -10.61 3.69
C ASP A 130 -18.50 -11.10 3.08
N ILE A 131 -18.43 -12.36 2.66
CA ILE A 131 -17.26 -12.92 1.96
C ILE A 131 -17.06 -12.18 0.63
N ARG A 132 -18.12 -11.96 -0.16
CA ARG A 132 -18.05 -11.21 -1.42
C ARG A 132 -17.53 -9.79 -1.19
N LYS A 133 -18.05 -9.07 -0.19
CA LYS A 133 -17.56 -7.73 0.18
C LYS A 133 -16.07 -7.73 0.56
N LYS A 134 -15.60 -8.75 1.29
CA LYS A 134 -14.16 -8.88 1.61
C LYS A 134 -13.32 -9.15 0.37
N MET A 135 -13.79 -10.00 -0.54
CA MET A 135 -13.11 -10.25 -1.82
C MET A 135 -13.01 -8.99 -2.69
N GLU A 136 -14.06 -8.18 -2.73
CA GLU A 136 -14.04 -6.88 -3.43
C GLU A 136 -12.99 -5.95 -2.83
N LYS A 137 -12.91 -5.83 -1.50
CA LYS A 137 -11.86 -5.05 -0.82
C LYS A 137 -10.46 -5.56 -1.13
N ILE A 138 -10.26 -6.88 -1.20
CA ILE A 138 -8.98 -7.48 -1.58
C ILE A 138 -8.63 -7.14 -3.03
N SER A 139 -9.60 -7.12 -3.93
CA SER A 139 -9.39 -6.72 -5.32
C SER A 139 -8.94 -5.25 -5.42
N ILE A 140 -9.61 -4.35 -4.70
CA ILE A 140 -9.23 -2.93 -4.66
C ILE A 140 -7.81 -2.77 -4.08
N PHE A 141 -7.53 -3.47 -2.98
CA PHE A 141 -6.19 -3.47 -2.38
C PHE A 141 -5.12 -3.99 -3.36
N LYS A 142 -5.42 -5.04 -4.14
CA LYS A 142 -4.51 -5.56 -5.18
C LYS A 142 -4.23 -4.47 -6.22
N THR A 143 -5.25 -3.80 -6.73
CA THR A 143 -5.08 -2.72 -7.70
C THR A 143 -4.28 -1.55 -7.13
N GLU A 144 -4.56 -1.13 -5.90
CA GLU A 144 -3.78 -0.07 -5.24
C GLU A 144 -2.31 -0.47 -5.03
N LEU A 145 -2.05 -1.74 -4.68
CA LEU A 145 -0.70 -2.26 -4.51
C LEU A 145 0.04 -2.36 -5.84
N GLU A 146 -0.63 -2.78 -6.91
CA GLU A 146 -0.07 -2.79 -8.27
C GLU A 146 0.35 -1.38 -8.69
N THR A 147 -0.54 -0.38 -8.58
CA THR A 147 -0.22 1.02 -8.92
C THR A 147 0.90 1.60 -8.05
N LYS A 148 0.92 1.29 -6.74
CA LYS A 148 2.02 1.74 -5.86
C LYS A 148 3.35 1.07 -6.23
N THR A 149 3.32 -0.21 -6.61
CA THR A 149 4.51 -0.97 -7.02
C THR A 149 5.08 -0.42 -8.32
N GLU A 150 4.22 -0.16 -9.32
CA GLU A 150 4.62 0.48 -10.58
C GLU A 150 5.26 1.86 -10.33
N SER A 151 4.64 2.68 -9.47
CA SER A 151 5.20 3.99 -9.09
C SER A 151 6.57 3.86 -8.40
N ILE A 152 6.76 2.87 -7.53
CA ILE A 152 8.06 2.60 -6.90
C ILE A 152 9.10 2.18 -7.95
N GLU A 153 8.74 1.33 -8.90
CA GLU A 153 9.63 0.89 -9.98
C GLU A 153 10.11 2.07 -10.83
N GLU A 154 9.21 2.97 -11.21
CA GLU A 154 9.58 4.19 -11.96
C GLU A 154 10.52 5.10 -11.17
N ARG A 155 10.26 5.27 -9.87
CA ARG A 155 11.12 6.06 -8.98
C ARG A 155 12.50 5.44 -8.83
N LEU A 156 12.59 4.11 -8.71
CA LEU A 156 13.86 3.40 -8.65
C LEU A 156 14.67 3.56 -9.94
N LYS A 157 14.04 3.39 -11.12
CA LYS A 157 14.70 3.65 -12.43
C LYS A 157 15.23 5.08 -12.53
N ARG A 158 14.49 6.06 -12.00
CA ARG A 158 14.95 7.46 -11.97
C ARG A 158 16.14 7.65 -11.03
N ILE A 159 16.12 7.03 -9.85
CA ILE A 159 17.22 7.08 -8.88
C ILE A 159 18.47 6.45 -9.48
N GLU A 160 18.35 5.29 -10.11
CA GLU A 160 19.44 4.61 -10.83
C GLU A 160 20.09 5.55 -11.86
N LYS A 161 19.28 6.18 -12.72
CA LYS A 161 19.78 7.15 -13.71
C LYS A 161 20.49 8.36 -13.08
N ILE A 162 20.00 8.86 -11.95
CA ILE A 162 20.65 9.96 -11.21
C ILE A 162 22.00 9.49 -10.65
N ILE A 163 22.07 8.27 -10.11
CA ILE A 163 23.31 7.69 -9.60
C ILE A 163 24.33 7.52 -10.74
N ASP A 164 23.93 7.00 -11.89
CA ASP A 164 24.82 6.86 -13.06
C ASP A 164 25.37 8.20 -13.53
N THR A 165 24.51 9.22 -13.58
CA THR A 165 24.89 10.58 -13.93
C THR A 165 25.88 11.15 -12.90
N LEU A 166 25.63 10.92 -11.61
CA LEU A 166 26.49 11.36 -10.53
C LEU A 166 27.86 10.69 -10.59
N GLN A 167 27.90 9.36 -10.79
CA GLN A 167 29.14 8.60 -10.93
C GLN A 167 29.96 9.11 -12.11
N THR A 168 29.32 9.34 -13.26
CA THR A 168 29.97 9.90 -14.45
C THR A 168 30.53 11.30 -14.17
N SER A 169 29.76 12.16 -13.48
CA SER A 169 30.17 13.51 -13.14
C SER A 169 31.35 13.53 -12.16
N VAL A 170 31.33 12.65 -11.15
CA VAL A 170 32.42 12.49 -10.17
C VAL A 170 33.67 11.99 -10.86
N LEU A 171 33.58 10.95 -11.70
CA LEU A 171 34.72 10.44 -12.47
C LEU A 171 35.33 11.50 -13.36
N ARG A 172 34.51 12.30 -14.05
CA ARG A 172 34.99 13.39 -14.89
C ARG A 172 35.70 14.46 -14.06
N LYS A 173 35.10 14.91 -12.95
CA LYS A 173 35.73 15.91 -12.07
C LYS A 173 37.03 15.43 -11.45
N VAL A 174 37.11 14.17 -11.04
CA VAL A 174 38.35 13.58 -10.51
C VAL A 174 39.40 13.46 -11.61
N GLY A 175 39.01 13.07 -12.82
CA GLY A 175 39.89 13.07 -14.00
C GLY A 175 40.44 14.47 -14.30
N ASP A 176 39.56 15.46 -14.42
CA ASP A 176 39.92 16.87 -14.63
C ASP A 176 40.87 17.37 -13.52
N TYR A 177 40.63 16.99 -12.26
CA TYR A 177 41.49 17.35 -11.13
C TYR A 177 42.88 16.70 -11.23
N VAL A 178 42.97 15.42 -11.57
CA VAL A 178 44.25 14.72 -11.75
C VAL A 178 45.05 15.35 -12.88
N THR A 179 44.43 15.66 -14.02
CA THR A 179 45.07 16.36 -15.14
C THR A 179 45.58 17.74 -14.71
N ASN A 180 44.75 18.55 -14.05
CA ASN A 180 45.16 19.87 -13.57
C ASN A 180 46.35 19.80 -12.58
N VAL A 181 46.38 18.79 -11.71
CA VAL A 181 47.51 18.59 -10.78
C VAL A 181 48.78 18.16 -11.53
N GLU A 182 48.66 17.35 -12.59
CA GLU A 182 49.77 16.95 -13.44
C GLU A 182 50.34 18.12 -14.25
N ASP A 183 49.48 18.98 -14.79
CA ASP A 183 49.86 20.20 -15.50
C ASP A 183 50.58 21.18 -14.57
N LEU A 184 50.03 21.41 -13.37
CA LEU A 184 50.65 22.26 -12.35
C LEU A 184 52.03 21.73 -11.93
N LYS A 185 52.18 20.40 -11.82
CA LYS A 185 53.49 19.77 -11.56
C LYS A 185 54.47 20.06 -12.70
N HIS A 186 54.05 19.97 -13.96
CA HIS A 186 54.90 20.28 -15.11
C HIS A 186 55.32 21.75 -15.11
N GLU A 187 54.38 22.68 -14.96
CA GLU A 187 54.66 24.12 -14.88
C GLU A 187 55.60 24.46 -13.71
N MET A 188 55.42 23.81 -12.56
CA MET A 188 56.30 23.99 -11.41
C MET A 188 57.72 23.51 -11.71
N ILE A 189 57.89 22.37 -12.38
CA ILE A 189 59.20 21.86 -12.81
C ILE A 189 59.85 22.80 -13.82
N GLU A 190 59.10 23.33 -14.79
CA GLU A 190 59.62 24.28 -15.77
C GLU A 190 60.02 25.62 -15.14
N THR A 191 59.22 26.10 -14.20
CA THR A 191 59.52 27.28 -13.40
C THR A 191 60.81 27.07 -12.60
N GLN A 192 60.95 25.92 -11.91
CA GLN A 192 62.19 25.55 -11.21
C GLN A 192 63.40 25.50 -12.14
N LYS A 193 63.27 24.91 -13.33
CA LYS A 193 64.33 24.88 -14.35
C LYS A 193 64.73 26.29 -14.80
N THR A 194 63.75 27.18 -14.97
CA THR A 194 63.98 28.57 -15.38
C THR A 194 64.72 29.34 -14.28
N PHE A 195 64.28 29.23 -13.03
CA PHE A 195 64.98 29.81 -11.88
C PHE A 195 66.41 29.26 -11.74
N ALA A 196 66.60 27.95 -11.90
CA ALA A 196 67.92 27.33 -11.84
C ALA A 196 68.86 27.87 -12.94
N LYS A 197 68.36 28.04 -14.17
CA LYS A 197 69.11 28.66 -15.26
C LYS A 197 69.49 30.11 -14.93
N VAL A 198 68.53 30.95 -14.51
CA VAL A 198 68.78 32.36 -14.18
C VAL A 198 69.79 32.52 -13.03
N LEU A 199 69.72 31.68 -12.01
CA LEU A 199 70.66 31.68 -10.89
C LEU A 199 72.04 31.15 -11.29
N GLY A 200 72.09 30.06 -12.08
CA GLY A 200 73.34 29.44 -12.54
C GLY A 200 74.13 30.30 -13.55
N SER A 201 73.44 31.04 -14.42
CA SER A 201 74.07 31.92 -15.41
C SER A 201 74.91 33.06 -14.80
N LYS A 202 74.61 33.50 -13.56
CA LYS A 202 75.38 34.56 -12.88
C LYS A 202 76.79 34.15 -12.44
N HIS A 203 77.11 32.85 -12.42
CA HIS A 203 78.44 32.38 -12.00
C HIS A 203 79.47 32.34 -13.14
N HIS A 204 79.05 32.20 -14.40
CA HIS A 204 79.98 32.07 -15.54
C HIS A 204 80.50 33.41 -16.12
N GLU A 205 79.86 34.54 -15.81
CA GLU A 205 80.26 35.84 -16.38
C GLU A 205 81.50 36.46 -15.71
N LYS A 206 81.98 35.90 -14.59
CA LYS A 206 83.15 36.42 -13.85
C LYS A 206 84.50 35.80 -14.24
N GLU A 207 84.54 34.71 -15.01
CA GLU A 207 85.82 34.06 -15.37
C GLU A 207 86.41 34.46 -16.73
N HIS A 208 85.66 35.14 -17.61
CA HIS A 208 86.17 35.57 -18.93
C HIS A 208 86.74 36.99 -19.00
N LYS A 209 86.93 37.66 -17.85
CA LYS A 209 87.69 38.92 -17.76
C LYS A 209 88.97 38.70 -16.94
N LYS A 210 89.96 38.03 -17.52
CA LYS A 210 91.37 38.15 -17.11
C LYS A 210 92.28 37.80 -18.27
#